data_AF-A0A2T0WVJ2-F1
#
_entry.id   AF-A0A2T0WVJ2-F1
#
_cell.length_a   1.000
_cell.length_b   1.000
_cell.length_c   1.000
_cell.angle_alpha   90.00
_cell.angle_beta   90.00
_cell.angle_gamma   90.00
#
_symmetry.space_group_name_H-M   'P 1'
#
loop_
_entity.id
_entity.type
_entity.pdbx_description
1 polymer ?
#
loop_
_entity_poly.entity_id
_entity_poly.type
_entity_poly.pdbx_seq_one_letter_code
_entity_poly.pdbx_strand_id
1 'polypeptide(L)'
;MTYEGIMNALEDGKKVRLPEWRGYWFMDEDGEVLGLTKEGDIVIPWISENHTAAHRLALQQRTDWEIAEGLDFGWAICALKAGKLVTRKGWNGKGMFLFIRPEDELDVDFIVEKVKSLPQSLKNYYAKRDPWMNEETGVISKSQALPNSKVKFTSYICMKAADGTMVNGWLASQTDMLAEDWQLFDS
;
A
#
# COMPACT_ATOMS: atom_id res chain seq x y z
N MET A 1 -22.73 19.04 -0.69
CA MET A 1 -23.12 19.76 0.56
C MET A 1 -22.61 21.20 0.52
N THR A 2 -23.17 22.13 1.30
CA THR A 2 -22.64 23.50 1.49
C THR A 2 -21.45 23.51 2.46
N TYR A 3 -20.66 24.60 2.49
CA TYR A 3 -19.55 24.75 3.45
C TYR A 3 -19.94 24.53 4.91
N GLU A 4 -21.02 25.15 5.37
CA GLU A 4 -21.53 24.97 6.73
C GLU A 4 -21.89 23.51 7.01
N GLY A 5 -22.56 22.84 6.05
CA GLY A 5 -22.88 21.42 6.18
C GLY A 5 -21.64 20.53 6.25
N ILE A 6 -20.54 20.92 5.60
CA ILE A 6 -19.26 20.19 5.63
C ILE A 6 -18.58 20.34 6.98
N MET A 7 -18.54 21.55 7.53
CA MET A 7 -17.98 21.79 8.86
C MET A 7 -18.74 21.00 9.92
N ASN A 8 -20.08 21.04 9.90
CA ASN A 8 -20.90 20.23 10.81
C ASN A 8 -20.61 18.73 10.65
N ALA A 9 -20.46 18.24 9.41
CA ALA A 9 -20.12 16.84 9.18
C ALA A 9 -18.73 16.47 9.72
N LEU A 10 -17.74 17.34 9.56
CA LEU A 10 -16.39 17.16 10.10
C LEU A 10 -16.41 17.14 11.64
N GLU A 11 -17.15 18.05 12.28
CA GLU A 11 -17.36 18.10 13.73
C GLU A 11 -18.08 16.84 14.25
N ASP A 12 -18.99 16.27 13.46
CA ASP A 12 -19.63 14.98 13.74
C ASP A 12 -18.71 13.76 13.48
N GLY A 13 -17.42 13.99 13.20
CA GLY A 13 -16.42 12.96 12.94
C GLY A 13 -16.57 12.28 11.57
N LYS A 14 -17.36 12.86 10.65
CA LYS A 14 -17.45 12.37 9.27
C LYS A 14 -16.24 12.82 8.47
N LYS A 15 -15.91 12.01 7.48
CA LYS A 15 -14.93 12.35 6.46
C LYS A 15 -15.67 12.92 5.26
N VAL A 16 -15.07 13.88 4.57
CA VAL A 16 -15.68 14.58 3.43
C VAL A 16 -14.71 14.61 2.27
N ARG A 17 -15.22 14.62 1.04
CA ARG A 17 -14.38 14.69 -0.16
C ARG A 17 -15.05 15.48 -1.27
N LEU A 18 -14.23 15.84 -2.25
CA LEU A 18 -14.69 16.30 -3.55
C LEU A 18 -14.64 15.14 -4.54
N PRO A 19 -15.58 15.03 -5.48
CA PRO A 19 -15.68 13.89 -6.40
C PRO A 19 -14.39 13.65 -7.21
N GLU A 20 -13.73 14.73 -7.63
CA GLU A 20 -12.50 14.67 -8.42
C GLU A 20 -11.23 14.41 -7.59
N TRP A 21 -11.31 14.63 -6.27
CA TRP A 21 -10.13 14.52 -5.42
C TRP A 21 -10.02 13.10 -4.84
N ARG A 22 -8.88 12.48 -5.10
CA ARG A 22 -8.54 11.14 -4.58
C ARG A 22 -7.95 11.26 -3.18
N GLY A 23 -8.84 11.50 -2.23
CA GLY A 23 -8.52 11.74 -0.83
C GLY A 23 -9.78 12.13 -0.08
N TYR A 24 -9.65 12.36 1.23
CA TYR A 24 -10.72 12.95 2.02
C TYR A 24 -10.15 13.86 3.09
N TRP A 25 -10.98 14.79 3.55
CA TRP A 25 -10.72 15.61 4.70
C TRP A 25 -11.42 15.03 5.92
N PHE A 26 -10.79 15.18 7.07
CA PHE A 26 -11.30 14.73 8.35
C PHE A 26 -10.82 15.68 9.44
N MET A 27 -11.50 15.68 10.58
CA MET A 27 -11.09 16.44 11.76
C MET A 27 -10.39 15.49 12.73
N ASP A 28 -9.27 15.92 13.30
CA ASP A 28 -8.59 15.18 14.36
C ASP A 28 -9.18 15.46 15.75
N GLU A 29 -8.61 14.87 16.79
CA GLU A 29 -9.09 15.00 18.17
C GLU A 29 -8.93 16.43 18.74
N ASP A 30 -8.02 17.22 18.16
CA ASP A 30 -7.76 18.60 18.56
C ASP A 30 -8.67 19.61 17.82
N GLY A 31 -9.52 19.12 16.91
CA GLY A 31 -10.42 19.94 16.11
C GLY A 31 -9.77 20.52 14.84
N GLU A 32 -8.57 20.09 14.49
CA GLU A 32 -7.87 20.54 13.28
C GLU A 32 -8.33 19.74 12.07
N VAL A 33 -8.56 20.44 10.95
CA VAL A 33 -8.96 19.81 9.69
C VAL A 33 -7.72 19.34 8.96
N LEU A 34 -7.62 18.03 8.74
CA LEU A 34 -6.54 17.37 8.02
C LEU A 34 -7.03 16.79 6.69
N GLY A 35 -6.13 16.63 5.73
CA GLY A 35 -6.41 16.01 4.44
C GLY A 35 -5.58 14.75 4.23
N LEU A 36 -6.23 13.63 3.91
CA LEU A 36 -5.59 12.42 3.42
C LEU A 36 -5.39 12.54 1.90
N THR A 37 -4.14 12.47 1.44
CA THR A 37 -3.79 12.58 0.02
C THR A 37 -3.95 11.25 -0.74
N LYS A 38 -3.76 11.29 -2.06
CA LYS A 38 -3.78 10.07 -2.91
C LYS A 38 -2.61 9.12 -2.60
N GLU A 39 -1.51 9.61 -2.04
CA GLU A 39 -0.37 8.83 -1.57
C GLU A 39 -0.57 8.28 -0.15
N GLY A 40 -1.65 8.65 0.54
CA GLY A 40 -1.88 8.29 1.93
C GLY A 40 -1.03 9.09 2.91
N ASP A 41 -0.68 10.32 2.55
CA ASP A 41 -0.07 11.29 3.47
C ASP A 41 -1.16 12.13 4.13
N ILE A 42 -0.91 12.51 5.38
CA ILE A 42 -1.79 13.42 6.13
C ILE A 42 -1.16 14.80 6.08
N VAL A 43 -1.89 15.78 5.56
CA VAL A 43 -1.42 17.15 5.35
C VAL A 43 -2.41 18.16 5.88
N ILE A 44 -1.92 19.36 6.22
CA ILE A 44 -2.78 20.52 6.44
C ILE A 44 -3.37 20.94 5.10
N PRO A 45 -4.69 20.83 4.90
CA PRO A 45 -5.33 21.02 3.62
C PRO A 45 -5.55 22.50 3.31
N TRP A 46 -5.70 22.80 2.02
CA TRP A 46 -5.96 24.14 1.51
C TRP A 46 -7.24 24.80 2.07
N ILE A 47 -8.16 24.00 2.61
CA ILE A 47 -9.39 24.49 3.26
C ILE A 47 -9.14 25.03 4.68
N SER A 48 -8.00 24.70 5.31
CA SER A 48 -7.67 25.16 6.66
C SER A 48 -7.39 26.66 6.71
N GLU A 49 -7.48 27.23 7.91
CA GLU A 49 -7.20 28.65 8.16
C GLU A 49 -5.75 29.04 7.87
N ASN A 50 -4.85 28.05 7.90
CA ASN A 50 -3.41 28.20 7.69
C ASN A 50 -3.00 28.35 6.20
N HIS A 51 -3.95 28.28 5.25
CA HIS A 51 -3.72 28.43 3.81
C HIS A 51 -4.24 29.75 3.23
N THR A 52 -3.87 30.06 1.97
CA THR A 52 -4.23 31.34 1.32
C THR A 52 -5.75 31.54 1.20
N ALA A 53 -6.20 32.77 1.45
CA ALA A 53 -7.63 33.11 1.44
C ALA A 53 -8.36 32.81 0.12
N ALA A 54 -7.64 32.88 -1.01
CA ALA A 54 -8.21 32.63 -2.34
C ALA A 54 -8.64 31.17 -2.56
N HIS A 55 -7.81 30.19 -2.17
CA HIS A 55 -8.16 28.78 -2.30
C HIS A 55 -9.30 28.39 -1.36
N ARG A 56 -9.29 28.94 -0.15
CA ARG A 56 -10.36 28.72 0.84
C ARG A 56 -11.71 29.20 0.33
N LEU A 57 -11.76 30.42 -0.22
CA LEU A 57 -12.98 30.99 -0.78
C LEU A 57 -13.52 30.16 -1.95
N ALA A 58 -12.64 29.65 -2.82
CA ALA A 58 -13.05 28.79 -3.92
C ALA A 58 -13.69 27.47 -3.44
N LEU A 59 -13.12 26.85 -2.40
CA LEU A 59 -13.66 25.62 -1.80
C LEU A 59 -14.97 25.86 -1.05
N GLN A 60 -15.14 27.01 -0.41
CA GLN A 60 -16.37 27.41 0.28
C GLN A 60 -17.56 27.58 -0.66
N GLN A 61 -17.31 27.91 -1.94
CA GLN A 61 -18.35 28.08 -2.95
C GLN A 61 -18.79 26.77 -3.62
N ARG A 62 -18.03 25.68 -3.42
CA ARG A 62 -18.37 24.36 -3.95
C ARG A 62 -19.59 23.79 -3.22
N THR A 63 -20.45 23.09 -3.96
CA THR A 63 -21.69 22.50 -3.44
C THR A 63 -21.80 20.99 -3.66
N ASP A 64 -20.82 20.42 -4.35
CA ASP A 64 -20.72 19.03 -4.79
C ASP A 64 -19.90 18.15 -3.85
N TRP A 65 -19.67 18.61 -2.61
CA TRP A 65 -19.05 17.83 -1.56
C TRP A 65 -19.88 16.61 -1.16
N GLU A 66 -19.18 15.52 -0.86
CA GLU A 66 -19.73 14.23 -0.49
C GLU A 66 -19.16 13.74 0.84
N ILE A 67 -19.94 12.95 1.58
CA ILE A 67 -19.43 12.17 2.71
C ILE A 67 -18.58 11.02 2.16
N ALA A 68 -17.39 10.86 2.72
CA ALA A 68 -16.48 9.77 2.39
C ALA A 68 -16.57 8.67 3.45
N GLU A 69 -17.15 7.52 3.11
CA GLU A 69 -17.10 6.32 3.97
C GLU A 69 -15.74 5.60 3.90
N GLY A 70 -14.98 5.89 2.84
CA GLY A 70 -13.66 5.37 2.51
C GLY A 70 -13.27 5.87 1.12
N LEU A 71 -12.36 5.16 0.48
CA LEU A 71 -11.86 5.45 -0.86
C LEU A 71 -11.97 4.21 -1.76
N ASP A 72 -11.81 4.44 -3.06
CA ASP A 72 -11.86 3.36 -4.05
C ASP A 72 -10.60 2.48 -4.01
N PHE A 73 -10.68 1.32 -4.68
CA PHE A 73 -9.52 0.43 -4.79
C PHE A 73 -8.34 1.07 -5.54
N GLY A 74 -8.60 2.02 -6.46
CA GLY A 74 -7.55 2.73 -7.17
C GLY A 74 -6.67 3.57 -6.24
N TRP A 75 -7.28 4.24 -5.27
CA TRP A 75 -6.60 4.95 -4.19
C TRP A 75 -5.82 3.97 -3.31
N ALA A 76 -6.42 2.82 -2.96
CA ALA A 76 -5.73 1.80 -2.15
C ALA A 76 -4.42 1.35 -2.82
N ILE A 77 -4.42 1.16 -4.14
CA ILE A 77 -3.21 0.86 -4.91
C ILE A 77 -2.18 2.01 -4.87
N CYS A 78 -2.61 3.26 -4.96
CA CYS A 78 -1.71 4.42 -4.85
C CYS A 78 -1.03 4.47 -3.47
N ALA A 79 -1.81 4.34 -2.40
CA ALA A 79 -1.29 4.32 -1.03
C ALA A 79 -0.35 3.12 -0.78
N LEU A 80 -0.70 1.93 -1.29
CA LEU A 80 0.17 0.74 -1.23
C LEU A 80 1.52 0.97 -1.94
N LYS A 81 1.51 1.60 -3.12
CA LYS A 81 2.75 1.96 -3.84
C LYS A 81 3.58 2.99 -3.10
N ALA A 82 2.95 3.84 -2.29
CA ALA A 82 3.62 4.77 -1.38
C ALA A 82 4.10 4.09 -0.07
N GLY A 83 3.97 2.76 0.04
CA GLY A 83 4.43 1.99 1.20
C GLY A 83 3.48 2.02 2.40
N LYS A 84 2.26 2.53 2.23
CA LYS A 84 1.26 2.57 3.30
C LYS A 84 0.59 1.20 3.48
N LEU A 85 0.07 0.97 4.68
CA LEU A 85 -0.83 -0.15 4.96
C LEU A 85 -2.26 0.31 4.70
N VAL A 86 -3.03 -0.50 3.98
CA VAL A 86 -4.44 -0.19 3.67
C VAL A 86 -5.35 -1.30 4.14
N THR A 87 -6.57 -0.95 4.52
CA THR A 87 -7.57 -1.89 5.00
C THR A 87 -8.96 -1.48 4.52
N ARG A 88 -9.91 -2.43 4.59
CA ARG A 88 -11.32 -2.13 4.40
C ARG A 88 -11.95 -1.78 5.75
N LYS A 89 -13.03 -0.99 5.76
CA LYS A 89 -13.75 -0.62 7.00
C LYS A 89 -14.10 -1.83 7.87
N GLY A 90 -14.53 -2.94 7.27
CA GLY A 90 -14.87 -4.18 7.99
C GLY A 90 -13.69 -5.07 8.40
N TRP A 91 -12.47 -4.71 8.01
CA TRP A 91 -11.23 -5.47 8.27
C TRP A 91 -10.45 -4.95 9.47
N ASN A 92 -10.57 -3.67 9.79
CA ASN A 92 -9.81 -3.04 10.88
C ASN A 92 -10.07 -3.71 12.24
N GLY A 93 -11.34 -4.04 12.54
CA GLY A 93 -11.72 -4.78 13.76
C GLY A 93 -11.21 -6.23 13.84
N LYS A 94 -10.60 -6.74 12.76
CA LYS A 94 -9.95 -8.07 12.69
C LYS A 94 -8.44 -7.98 12.52
N GLY A 95 -7.86 -6.77 12.55
CA GLY A 95 -6.43 -6.55 12.34
C GLY A 95 -5.92 -7.03 10.98
N MET A 96 -6.79 -6.96 9.95
CA MET A 96 -6.50 -7.34 8.57
C MET A 96 -6.05 -6.13 7.77
N PHE A 97 -4.97 -6.24 6.99
CA PHE A 97 -4.50 -5.17 6.11
C PHE A 97 -3.69 -5.72 4.92
N LEU A 98 -3.56 -4.88 3.90
CA LEU A 98 -2.71 -5.11 2.73
C LEU A 98 -1.43 -4.30 2.81
N PHE A 99 -0.37 -4.82 2.21
CA PHE A 99 0.91 -4.14 1.98
C PHE A 99 1.57 -4.66 0.72
N ILE A 100 2.52 -3.91 0.14
CA ILE A 100 3.33 -4.39 -0.98
C ILE A 100 4.63 -4.98 -0.44
N ARG A 101 4.95 -6.21 -0.87
CA ARG A 101 6.33 -6.68 -0.86
C ARG A 101 7.03 -6.08 -2.08
N PRO A 102 8.07 -5.26 -1.92
CA PRO A 102 8.80 -4.70 -3.06
C PRO A 102 9.51 -5.81 -3.85
N GLU A 103 9.90 -5.48 -5.07
CA GLU A 103 10.78 -6.37 -5.84
C GLU A 103 12.13 -6.50 -5.15
N ASP A 104 12.75 -7.67 -5.32
CA ASP A 104 14.00 -8.02 -4.67
C ASP A 104 14.85 -8.91 -5.59
N GLU A 105 16.16 -8.89 -5.40
CA GLU A 105 17.10 -9.73 -6.16
C GLU A 105 17.99 -10.49 -5.18
N LEU A 106 17.99 -11.82 -5.31
CA LEU A 106 18.83 -12.68 -4.50
C LEU A 106 19.84 -13.42 -5.38
N ASP A 107 21.04 -13.59 -4.85
CA ASP A 107 22.06 -14.41 -5.50
C ASP A 107 21.65 -15.89 -5.50
N VAL A 108 22.02 -16.59 -6.57
CA VAL A 108 21.65 -18.00 -6.80
C VAL A 108 22.18 -18.92 -5.69
N ASP A 109 23.39 -18.66 -5.18
CA ASP A 109 23.98 -19.41 -4.07
C ASP A 109 23.15 -19.27 -2.79
N PHE A 110 22.71 -18.05 -2.47
CA PHE A 110 21.81 -17.79 -1.36
C PHE A 110 20.49 -18.55 -1.51
N ILE A 111 19.91 -18.57 -2.72
CA ILE A 111 18.68 -19.32 -3.02
C ILE A 111 18.85 -20.81 -2.80
N VAL A 112 19.92 -21.39 -3.34
CA VAL A 112 20.15 -22.83 -3.28
C VAL A 112 20.45 -23.27 -1.84
N GLU A 113 21.32 -22.54 -1.13
CA GLU A 113 21.79 -22.93 0.20
C GLU A 113 20.89 -22.51 1.35
N LYS A 114 20.33 -21.28 1.29
CA LYS A 114 19.75 -20.62 2.48
C LYS A 114 18.24 -20.50 2.42
N VAL A 115 17.63 -20.42 1.23
CA VAL A 115 16.18 -20.24 1.13
C VAL A 115 15.46 -21.57 1.35
N LYS A 116 14.89 -21.76 2.55
CA LYS A 116 14.22 -23.01 2.95
C LYS A 116 12.83 -23.19 2.33
N SER A 117 12.17 -22.11 1.95
CA SER A 117 10.78 -22.11 1.46
C SER A 117 10.62 -22.53 -0.01
N LEU A 118 11.73 -22.66 -0.76
CA LEU A 118 11.68 -22.99 -2.19
C LEU A 118 11.80 -24.50 -2.44
N PRO A 119 11.05 -25.05 -3.42
CA PRO A 119 11.14 -26.47 -3.79
C PRO A 119 12.56 -26.89 -4.22
N GLN A 120 12.96 -28.12 -3.88
CA GLN A 120 14.27 -28.65 -4.28
C GLN A 120 14.46 -28.70 -5.79
N SER A 121 13.39 -28.96 -6.55
CA SER A 121 13.43 -28.95 -8.02
C SER A 121 13.83 -27.59 -8.60
N LEU A 122 13.35 -26.49 -8.01
CA LEU A 122 13.72 -25.12 -8.40
C LEU A 122 15.18 -24.83 -8.04
N LYS A 123 15.63 -25.25 -6.85
CA LYS A 123 17.03 -25.11 -6.44
C LYS A 123 17.97 -25.85 -7.41
N ASN A 124 17.60 -27.08 -7.76
CA ASN A 124 18.36 -27.89 -8.72
C ASN A 124 18.39 -27.24 -10.10
N TYR A 125 17.33 -26.58 -10.53
CA TYR A 125 17.30 -25.83 -11.78
C TYR A 125 18.34 -24.70 -11.79
N TYR A 126 18.36 -23.86 -10.75
CA TYR A 126 19.33 -22.76 -10.68
C TYR A 126 20.78 -23.26 -10.49
N ALA A 127 20.99 -24.31 -9.69
CA ALA A 127 22.31 -24.92 -9.52
C ALA A 127 22.89 -25.49 -10.83
N LYS A 128 22.03 -25.96 -11.76
CA LYS A 128 22.44 -26.41 -13.10
C LYS A 128 22.67 -25.25 -14.06
N ARG A 129 21.82 -24.20 -13.98
CA ARG A 129 21.88 -23.03 -14.86
C ARG A 129 23.17 -22.24 -14.65
N ASP A 130 23.56 -22.10 -13.38
CA ASP A 130 24.77 -21.39 -12.95
C ASP A 130 25.64 -22.39 -12.17
N PRO A 131 26.44 -23.23 -12.86
CA PRO A 131 27.28 -24.22 -12.20
C PRO A 131 28.30 -23.51 -11.32
N TRP A 132 28.09 -23.58 -10.02
CA TRP A 132 29.01 -23.10 -9.01
C TRP A 132 30.21 -24.05 -8.80
N MET A 133 30.16 -25.22 -9.46
CA MET A 133 31.21 -26.24 -9.47
C MET A 133 31.89 -26.27 -10.84
N ASN A 134 33.21 -26.11 -10.86
CA ASN A 134 34.01 -26.52 -12.01
C ASN A 134 34.29 -28.03 -11.86
N GLU A 135 33.73 -28.83 -12.77
CA GLU A 135 33.86 -30.31 -12.77
C GLU A 135 35.32 -30.79 -12.91
N GLU A 136 36.22 -29.99 -13.49
CA GLU A 136 37.64 -30.36 -13.69
C GLU A 136 38.53 -30.07 -12.48
N THR A 137 38.19 -29.07 -11.66
CA THR A 137 39.08 -28.60 -10.58
C THR A 137 38.54 -28.87 -9.17
N GLY A 138 37.26 -29.21 -9.03
CA GLY A 138 36.61 -29.38 -7.72
C GLY A 138 36.62 -28.11 -6.85
N VAL A 139 37.01 -26.97 -7.43
CA VAL A 139 37.11 -25.69 -6.74
C VAL A 139 35.74 -25.04 -6.70
N ILE A 140 35.27 -24.83 -5.49
CA ILE A 140 34.20 -23.92 -5.11
C ILE A 140 34.70 -22.50 -5.37
N SER A 141 34.33 -21.88 -6.49
CA SER A 141 34.57 -20.44 -6.66
C SER A 141 33.50 -19.68 -5.90
N LYS A 142 33.68 -19.55 -4.57
CA LYS A 142 33.12 -18.41 -3.86
C LYS A 142 33.75 -17.17 -4.51
N SER A 143 32.94 -16.34 -5.17
CA SER A 143 33.25 -14.94 -5.52
C SER A 143 33.67 -14.55 -6.94
N GLN A 144 33.35 -15.29 -8.01
CA GLN A 144 33.24 -14.63 -9.32
C GLN A 144 31.79 -14.64 -9.78
N ALA A 145 31.10 -13.54 -9.46
CA ALA A 145 29.75 -13.23 -9.90
C ALA A 145 29.67 -13.38 -11.42
N LEU A 146 29.17 -14.53 -11.87
CA LEU A 146 28.75 -14.70 -13.24
C LEU A 146 27.66 -13.65 -13.52
N PRO A 147 27.65 -13.00 -14.70
CA PRO A 147 26.74 -11.89 -15.01
C PRO A 147 25.24 -12.23 -14.90
N ASN A 148 24.86 -13.51 -14.73
CA ASN A 148 23.47 -13.98 -14.54
C ASN A 148 23.21 -14.65 -13.18
N SER A 149 24.06 -14.41 -12.17
CA SER A 149 23.98 -15.05 -10.84
C SER A 149 22.86 -14.57 -9.92
N LYS A 150 21.96 -13.70 -10.39
CA LYS A 150 20.83 -13.19 -9.60
C LYS A 150 19.49 -13.71 -10.09
N VAL A 151 18.57 -13.87 -9.16
CA VAL A 151 17.15 -14.17 -9.44
C VAL A 151 16.32 -13.01 -8.93
N LYS A 152 15.57 -12.39 -9.86
CA LYS A 152 14.64 -11.32 -9.56
C LYS A 152 13.29 -11.87 -9.11
N PHE A 153 12.83 -11.43 -7.95
CA PHE A 153 11.48 -11.62 -7.45
C PHE A 153 10.70 -10.34 -7.70
N THR A 154 9.62 -10.42 -8.47
CA THR A 154 8.76 -9.27 -8.74
C THR A 154 7.99 -8.85 -7.49
N SER A 155 7.61 -7.58 -7.43
CA SER A 155 6.72 -7.09 -6.37
C SER A 155 5.33 -7.74 -6.47
N TYR A 156 4.67 -7.87 -5.31
CA TYR A 156 3.28 -8.34 -5.23
C TYR A 156 2.60 -7.81 -3.96
N ILE A 157 1.27 -7.82 -3.97
CA ILE A 157 0.46 -7.44 -2.81
C ILE A 157 0.43 -8.64 -1.86
N CYS A 158 0.58 -8.35 -0.57
CA CYS A 158 0.44 -9.29 0.51
C CYS A 158 -0.70 -8.85 1.43
N MET A 159 -1.21 -9.79 2.20
CA MET A 159 -2.23 -9.53 3.21
C MET A 159 -1.80 -10.13 4.54
N LYS A 160 -2.02 -9.39 5.64
CA LYS A 160 -2.12 -9.99 6.97
C LYS A 160 -3.58 -10.36 7.21
N ALA A 161 -3.86 -11.65 7.41
CA ALA A 161 -5.21 -12.15 7.65
C ALA A 161 -5.63 -12.04 9.13
N ALA A 162 -6.90 -12.32 9.40
CA ALA A 162 -7.50 -12.20 10.73
C ALA A 162 -6.87 -13.14 11.77
N ASP A 163 -6.42 -14.31 11.33
CA ASP A 163 -5.72 -15.30 12.15
C ASP A 163 -4.23 -14.97 12.36
N GLY A 164 -3.76 -13.84 11.82
CA GLY A 164 -2.37 -13.40 11.88
C GLY A 164 -1.47 -14.01 10.79
N THR A 165 -1.99 -14.87 9.91
CA THR A 165 -1.20 -15.43 8.81
C THR A 165 -0.87 -14.38 7.75
N MET A 166 0.26 -14.56 7.08
CA MET A 166 0.70 -13.70 5.97
C MET A 166 0.41 -14.41 4.64
N VAL A 167 -0.53 -13.86 3.88
CA VAL A 167 -0.89 -14.33 2.55
C VAL A 167 0.01 -13.62 1.53
N ASN A 168 0.95 -14.37 0.95
CA ASN A 168 1.81 -13.89 -0.13
C ASN A 168 1.09 -13.99 -1.46
N GLY A 169 1.12 -12.92 -2.27
CA GLY A 169 0.45 -12.90 -3.57
C GLY A 169 -1.07 -12.82 -3.46
N TRP A 170 -1.55 -11.95 -2.57
CA TRP A 170 -2.98 -11.69 -2.42
C TRP A 170 -3.56 -11.16 -3.74
N LEU A 171 -4.70 -11.73 -4.13
CA LEU A 171 -5.42 -11.37 -5.35
C LEU A 171 -6.71 -10.63 -4.97
N ALA A 172 -6.88 -9.44 -5.53
CA ALA A 172 -8.12 -8.68 -5.37
C ALA A 172 -9.27 -9.41 -6.06
N SER A 173 -10.33 -9.69 -5.30
CA SER A 173 -11.57 -10.18 -5.87
C SER A 173 -12.36 -9.04 -6.52
N GLN A 174 -13.42 -9.38 -7.27
CA GLN A 174 -14.34 -8.37 -7.82
C GLN A 174 -14.95 -7.49 -6.72
N THR A 175 -15.20 -8.05 -5.53
CA THR A 175 -15.77 -7.29 -4.41
C THR A 175 -14.74 -6.37 -3.75
N ASP A 176 -13.46 -6.67 -3.86
CA ASP A 176 -12.37 -5.80 -3.38
C ASP A 176 -12.13 -4.64 -4.35
N MET A 177 -12.12 -4.94 -5.65
CA MET A 177 -11.90 -3.92 -6.70
C MET A 177 -13.05 -2.92 -6.81
N LEU A 178 -14.29 -3.35 -6.53
CA LEU A 178 -15.48 -2.49 -6.57
C LEU A 178 -15.84 -1.88 -5.20
N ALA A 179 -15.00 -2.10 -4.18
CA ALA A 179 -15.21 -1.53 -2.86
C ALA A 179 -14.80 -0.04 -2.80
N GLU A 180 -15.57 0.74 -2.05
CA GLU A 180 -15.35 2.17 -1.80
C GLU A 180 -15.09 2.46 -0.31
N ASP A 181 -14.82 1.41 0.47
CA ASP A 181 -14.58 1.49 1.92
C ASP A 181 -13.10 1.29 2.29
N TRP A 182 -12.18 1.56 1.35
CA TRP A 182 -10.73 1.49 1.60
C TRP A 182 -10.24 2.67 2.43
N GLN A 183 -9.36 2.39 3.38
CA GLN A 183 -8.82 3.35 4.33
C GLN A 183 -7.36 3.01 4.65
N LEU A 184 -6.62 3.93 5.26
CA LEU A 184 -5.36 3.59 5.91
C LEU A 184 -5.63 2.62 7.07
N PHE A 185 -4.69 1.70 7.28
CA PHE A 185 -4.68 0.88 8.48
C PHE A 185 -3.96 1.64 9.60
N ASP A 186 -4.70 2.01 10.64
CA ASP A 186 -4.18 2.62 11.85
C ASP A 186 -4.01 1.52 12.92
N SER A 187 -2.81 1.42 13.49
CA SER A 187 -2.42 0.40 14.48
C SER A 187 -2.77 0.79 15.91
#